data_AF-A0A8H5KPB5-F1
#
_entry.id   AF-A0A8H5KPB5-F1
#
_cell.length_a   1.000
_cell.length_b   1.000
_cell.length_c   1.000
_cell.angle_alpha   90.00
_cell.angle_beta   90.00
_cell.angle_gamma   90.00
#
_symmetry.space_group_name_H-M   'P 1'
#
loop_
_entity.id
_entity.type
_entity.pdbx_description
1 polymer ?
#
loop_
_entity_poly.entity_id
_entity_poly.type
_entity_poly.pdbx_seq_one_letter_code
_entity_poly.pdbx_strand_id
1 'polypeptide(L)'
;MEKKIESNAGDAKSIAGPEEQWRGLRRVPDKLPKIALLILAVELGERFTYFGLSGPIQNYINNPYDPSSDLPGALGKGQAVATALGNFFKFWAYASTVIGAIVAGKPLKPPYANKPFLSESHSDQYLGKFRAICCACVIYVIGLVILVSTSTPTALLNNAGLGGLIAAMITIGLGTGGIKANVTPMCAEQYQHSQPVLKTLKSGEEVIVDPELTVQRLFMWFYWVVNIGALSPLITVNVEAHHSFWLAYLVPLIAILISAAVFISGRNKYIRVPPVGSAILDACRTTSIAIKEKGFDNARPSVLRATGHNEKYPLASQERYTDEYVGDVQRGLKSCKMFLFFPFYFICWNQMWNNLISQAGTMALHGTPNDLLQNLDPIALCFFIPFLDLIVYPLLRKYRIDFDPVTRIFMGFMFASISMAYACVLQHYIYKSPPNSIHVWIQAPSYILVALSEAFVIITGLELAFTQAPKNLRSVISALFWLTIAVAAAICIALGAVSQDPYLVWMYGAGGNNIFPEMRL
;
A
#
# COMPACT_ATOMS: atom_id res chain seq x y z
N MET A 1 -14.78 -39.98 -0.74
CA MET A 1 -14.70 -40.27 0.71
C MET A 1 -14.58 -38.92 1.41
N GLU A 2 -15.73 -38.31 1.68
CA GLU A 2 -15.85 -36.96 2.24
C GLU A 2 -15.32 -36.93 3.68
N LYS A 3 -14.23 -36.21 3.92
CA LYS A 3 -13.79 -35.90 5.28
C LYS A 3 -14.62 -34.72 5.78
N LYS A 4 -15.68 -35.05 6.51
CA LYS A 4 -16.44 -34.13 7.36
C LYS A 4 -15.46 -33.48 8.34
N ILE A 5 -15.09 -32.22 8.11
CA ILE A 5 -14.35 -31.43 9.08
C ILE A 5 -15.35 -31.13 10.19
N GLU A 6 -15.17 -31.75 11.35
CA GLU A 6 -15.89 -31.41 12.57
C GLU A 6 -15.64 -29.93 12.88
N SER A 7 -16.64 -29.11 12.60
CA SER A 7 -16.72 -27.76 13.15
C SER A 7 -16.93 -27.89 14.65
N ASN A 8 -16.07 -27.25 15.45
CA ASN A 8 -16.35 -26.91 16.84
C ASN A 8 -17.49 -25.86 16.90
N ALA A 9 -18.67 -26.26 16.44
CA ALA A 9 -19.90 -25.48 16.42
C ALA A 9 -20.86 -26.04 17.48
N GLY A 10 -20.43 -25.98 18.74
CA GLY A 10 -21.38 -25.86 19.84
C GLY A 10 -21.73 -24.39 20.00
N ASP A 11 -23.01 -24.05 19.93
CA ASP A 11 -23.61 -22.77 20.37
C ASP A 11 -23.72 -21.59 19.39
N ALA A 12 -23.54 -21.78 18.08
CA ALA A 12 -23.72 -20.68 17.11
C ALA A 12 -25.04 -20.84 16.31
N LYS A 13 -26.08 -20.07 16.65
CA LYS A 13 -27.36 -20.05 15.91
C LYS A 13 -27.34 -18.95 14.83
N SER A 14 -27.57 -19.33 13.58
CA SER A 14 -27.73 -18.38 12.47
C SER A 14 -28.93 -17.46 12.74
N ILE A 15 -28.78 -16.16 12.48
CA ILE A 15 -29.84 -15.18 12.71
C ILE A 15 -30.87 -15.31 11.59
N ALA A 16 -31.90 -16.12 11.83
CA ALA A 16 -33.11 -16.18 11.02
C ALA A 16 -34.30 -15.80 11.92
N GLY A 17 -34.56 -14.49 12.05
CA GLY A 17 -35.68 -13.95 12.84
C GLY A 17 -35.81 -12.42 12.68
N PRO A 18 -36.99 -11.83 12.95
CA PRO A 18 -37.23 -10.40 12.78
C PRO A 18 -36.27 -9.55 13.63
N GLU A 19 -35.78 -8.45 13.05
CA GLU A 19 -34.72 -7.56 13.59
C GLU A 19 -35.02 -7.03 15.01
N GLU A 20 -36.28 -7.05 15.44
CA GLU A 20 -36.75 -6.60 16.74
C GLU A 20 -36.32 -7.48 17.93
N GLN A 21 -36.09 -8.78 17.74
CA GLN A 21 -35.75 -9.71 18.86
C GLN A 21 -34.34 -9.51 19.41
N TRP A 22 -33.46 -8.81 18.68
CA TRP A 22 -32.02 -8.74 18.98
C TRP A 22 -31.50 -7.30 19.04
N ARG A 23 -32.41 -6.31 19.02
CA ARG A 23 -32.09 -4.89 19.23
C ARG A 23 -31.57 -4.68 20.64
N GLY A 24 -30.29 -4.31 20.76
CA GLY A 24 -29.64 -3.96 22.03
C GLY A 24 -28.57 -4.95 22.50
N LEU A 25 -28.45 -6.13 21.86
CA LEU A 25 -27.34 -7.04 22.17
C LEU A 25 -26.00 -6.43 21.72
N ARG A 26 -24.97 -6.64 22.54
CA ARG A 26 -23.62 -6.18 22.26
C ARG A 26 -23.08 -6.92 21.03
N ARG A 27 -22.57 -6.15 20.06
CA ARG A 27 -21.86 -6.70 18.90
C ARG A 27 -20.39 -6.92 19.25
N VAL A 28 -19.86 -8.08 18.91
CA VAL A 28 -18.46 -8.43 19.15
C VAL A 28 -17.82 -9.02 17.90
N PRO A 29 -16.50 -8.86 17.70
CA PRO A 29 -15.81 -9.52 16.60
C PRO A 29 -15.52 -10.98 16.96
N ASP A 30 -15.52 -11.85 15.95
CA ASP A 30 -15.20 -13.26 16.10
C ASP A 30 -13.69 -13.49 16.33
N LYS A 31 -13.34 -14.75 16.58
CA LYS A 31 -11.96 -15.22 16.57
C LYS A 31 -11.42 -15.22 15.14
N LEU A 32 -10.22 -14.67 14.96
CA LEU A 32 -9.56 -14.67 13.67
C LEU A 32 -9.23 -16.11 13.22
N PRO A 33 -9.49 -16.48 11.96
CA PRO A 33 -9.08 -17.77 11.42
C PRO A 33 -7.58 -17.95 11.56
N LYS A 34 -7.12 -19.09 12.08
CA LYS A 34 -5.67 -19.40 12.18
C LYS A 34 -4.96 -19.31 10.82
N ILE A 35 -5.68 -19.56 9.74
CA ILE A 35 -5.17 -19.47 8.36
C ILE A 35 -4.90 -18.01 7.98
N ALA A 36 -5.71 -17.05 8.47
CA ALA A 36 -5.47 -15.63 8.23
C ALA A 36 -4.17 -15.16 8.90
N LEU A 37 -3.80 -15.73 10.05
CA LEU A 37 -2.51 -15.44 10.71
C LEU A 37 -1.29 -15.83 9.85
N LEU A 38 -1.39 -16.92 9.07
CA LEU A 38 -0.34 -17.29 8.12
C LEU A 38 -0.17 -16.25 7.02
N ILE A 39 -1.29 -15.69 6.53
CA ILE A 39 -1.27 -14.63 5.52
C ILE A 39 -0.71 -13.33 6.11
N LEU A 40 -1.02 -13.02 7.37
CA LEU A 40 -0.43 -11.89 8.08
C LEU A 40 1.10 -12.05 8.22
N ALA A 41 1.60 -13.25 8.53
CA ALA A 41 3.05 -13.48 8.57
C ALA A 41 3.73 -13.29 7.20
N VAL A 42 3.03 -13.59 6.12
CA VAL A 42 3.51 -13.36 4.75
C VAL A 42 3.51 -11.87 4.42
N GLU A 43 2.46 -11.15 4.83
CA GLU A 43 2.43 -9.69 4.72
C GLU A 43 3.57 -9.04 5.50
N LEU A 44 3.85 -9.51 6.74
CA LEU A 44 4.96 -9.02 7.55
C LEU A 44 6.27 -9.08 6.78
N GLY A 45 6.60 -10.25 6.22
CA GLY A 45 7.88 -10.42 5.55
C GLY A 45 7.94 -9.77 4.17
N GLU A 46 6.83 -9.59 3.46
CA GLU A 46 6.82 -8.73 2.27
C GLU A 46 7.13 -7.28 2.62
N ARG A 47 6.52 -6.74 3.69
CA ARG A 47 6.78 -5.36 4.14
C ARG A 47 8.19 -5.19 4.67
N PHE A 48 8.65 -6.14 5.47
CA PHE A 48 10.03 -6.22 5.90
C PHE A 48 10.98 -6.15 4.70
N THR A 49 10.69 -6.93 3.66
CA THR A 49 11.50 -6.97 2.43
C THR A 49 11.46 -5.63 1.69
N TYR A 50 10.26 -5.08 1.47
CA TYR A 50 10.07 -3.84 0.71
C TYR A 50 10.73 -2.64 1.38
N PHE A 51 10.52 -2.44 2.68
CA PHE A 51 11.13 -1.32 3.39
C PHE A 51 12.63 -1.55 3.62
N GLY A 52 13.03 -2.80 3.90
CA GLY A 52 14.41 -3.15 4.20
C GLY A 52 15.33 -2.98 2.99
N LEU A 53 14.85 -3.28 1.79
CA LEU A 53 15.56 -2.95 0.56
C LEU A 53 15.47 -1.45 0.21
N SER A 54 14.35 -0.79 0.52
CA SER A 54 14.13 0.60 0.08
C SER A 54 14.91 1.63 0.87
N GLY A 55 15.16 1.37 2.17
CA GLY A 55 15.90 2.30 3.02
C GLY A 55 17.29 2.65 2.49
N PRO A 56 18.15 1.64 2.27
CA PRO A 56 19.47 1.77 1.65
C PRO A 56 19.57 2.50 0.31
N ILE A 57 18.50 2.51 -0.49
CA ILE A 57 18.57 2.87 -1.92
C ILE A 57 19.06 4.29 -2.14
N GLN A 58 18.66 5.25 -1.30
CA GLN A 58 19.03 6.65 -1.48
C GLN A 58 20.54 6.82 -1.37
N ASN A 59 21.16 6.30 -0.31
CA ASN A 59 22.60 6.35 -0.08
C ASN A 59 23.38 5.52 -1.11
N TYR A 60 22.88 4.32 -1.43
CA TYR A 60 23.47 3.44 -2.44
C TYR A 60 23.68 4.13 -3.79
N ILE A 61 22.70 4.92 -4.23
CA ILE A 61 22.77 5.64 -5.52
C ILE A 61 23.55 6.95 -5.38
N ASN A 62 23.26 7.72 -4.33
CA ASN A 62 23.74 9.09 -4.19
C ASN A 62 25.26 9.14 -4.02
N ASN A 63 25.76 8.46 -3.00
CA ASN A 63 27.13 8.61 -2.52
C ASN A 63 28.08 7.66 -3.27
N PRO A 64 29.33 8.07 -3.55
CA PRO A 64 30.35 7.18 -4.07
C PRO A 64 30.79 6.17 -3.00
N TYR A 65 31.38 5.06 -3.42
CA TYR A 65 32.03 4.14 -2.47
C TYR A 65 33.31 4.77 -1.90
N ASP A 66 33.29 5.10 -0.62
CA ASP A 66 34.45 5.60 0.12
C ASP A 66 34.45 4.99 1.55
N PRO A 67 35.38 4.07 1.85
CA PRO A 67 35.50 3.48 3.19
C PRO A 67 35.86 4.46 4.31
N SER A 68 36.34 5.66 3.97
CA SER A 68 36.71 6.70 4.94
C SER A 68 35.59 7.71 5.21
N SER A 69 34.51 7.66 4.42
CA SER A 69 33.35 8.54 4.56
C SER A 69 32.43 8.07 5.68
N ASP A 70 31.94 9.01 6.48
CA ASP A 70 30.87 8.75 7.47
C ASP A 70 29.52 8.40 6.80
N LEU A 71 29.36 8.73 5.52
CA LEU A 71 28.19 8.40 4.72
C LEU A 71 28.41 7.12 3.91
N PRO A 72 27.53 6.11 4.03
CA PRO A 72 27.59 4.94 3.16
C PRO A 72 27.25 5.31 1.71
N GLY A 73 27.93 4.68 0.76
CA GLY A 73 27.75 4.92 -0.67
C GLY A 73 28.28 3.81 -1.56
N ALA A 74 27.82 3.79 -2.82
CA ALA A 74 28.27 2.83 -3.82
C ALA A 74 28.38 3.44 -5.22
N LEU A 75 27.29 3.97 -5.79
CA LEU A 75 27.23 4.30 -7.21
C LEU A 75 27.69 5.73 -7.57
N GLY A 76 27.70 6.65 -6.60
CA GLY A 76 28.17 8.03 -6.79
C GLY A 76 27.46 8.78 -7.91
N LYS A 77 26.14 8.60 -8.07
CA LYS A 77 25.34 9.24 -9.13
C LYS A 77 24.73 10.57 -8.71
N GLY A 78 24.93 10.97 -7.45
CA GLY A 78 24.41 12.21 -6.91
C GLY A 78 22.92 12.17 -6.58
N GLN A 79 22.48 13.20 -5.85
CA GLN A 79 21.17 13.24 -5.22
C GLN A 79 20.03 13.22 -6.23
N ALA A 80 20.13 13.99 -7.32
CA ALA A 80 19.07 14.08 -8.32
C ALA A 80 18.74 12.71 -8.93
N VAL A 81 19.77 11.92 -9.26
CA VAL A 81 19.60 10.56 -9.82
C VAL A 81 19.05 9.61 -8.76
N ALA A 82 19.54 9.69 -7.52
CA ALA A 82 19.03 8.89 -6.41
C ALA A 82 17.54 9.12 -6.15
N THR A 83 17.14 10.39 -6.03
CA THR A 83 15.75 10.80 -5.82
C THR A 83 14.87 10.38 -7.02
N ALA A 84 15.33 10.58 -8.26
CA ALA A 84 14.58 10.19 -9.45
C ALA A 84 14.37 8.67 -9.55
N LEU A 85 15.41 7.86 -9.31
CA LEU A 85 15.31 6.40 -9.34
C LEU A 85 14.49 5.85 -8.16
N GLY A 86 14.61 6.44 -6.96
CA GLY A 86 13.77 6.10 -5.82
C GLY A 86 12.29 6.36 -6.11
N ASN A 87 11.98 7.51 -6.75
CA ASN A 87 10.62 7.83 -7.18
C ASN A 87 10.14 6.92 -8.30
N PHE A 88 11.00 6.57 -9.26
CA PHE A 88 10.67 5.58 -10.29
C PHE A 88 10.32 4.23 -9.68
N PHE A 89 11.12 3.75 -8.71
CA PHE A 89 10.86 2.49 -8.04
C PHE A 89 9.51 2.49 -7.32
N LYS A 90 9.18 3.58 -6.61
CA LYS A 90 7.85 3.75 -6.00
C LYS A 90 6.74 3.79 -7.04
N PHE A 91 6.87 4.64 -8.07
CA PHE A 91 5.90 4.71 -9.18
C PHE A 91 5.60 3.31 -9.73
N TRP A 92 6.66 2.57 -10.05
CA TRP A 92 6.53 1.25 -10.66
C TRP A 92 5.93 0.22 -9.70
N ALA A 93 6.37 0.19 -8.44
CA ALA A 93 5.85 -0.72 -7.41
C ALA A 93 4.35 -0.54 -7.14
N TYR A 94 3.86 0.70 -7.16
CA TYR A 94 2.43 1.00 -6.93
C TYR A 94 1.61 0.88 -8.23
N ALA A 95 2.14 1.29 -9.39
CA ALA A 95 1.44 1.14 -10.67
C ALA A 95 1.26 -0.33 -11.07
N SER A 96 2.25 -1.18 -10.79
CA SER A 96 2.21 -2.61 -11.10
C SER A 96 1.15 -3.38 -10.30
N THR A 97 0.59 -2.80 -9.22
CA THR A 97 -0.55 -3.39 -8.48
C THR A 97 -1.77 -3.58 -9.38
N VAL A 98 -2.00 -2.67 -10.34
CA VAL A 98 -3.07 -2.79 -11.33
C VAL A 98 -2.85 -4.00 -12.22
N ILE A 99 -1.60 -4.23 -12.66
CA ILE A 99 -1.21 -5.40 -13.45
C ILE A 99 -1.43 -6.67 -12.63
N GLY A 100 -0.98 -6.69 -11.37
CA GLY A 100 -1.16 -7.80 -10.44
C GLY A 100 -2.63 -8.18 -10.22
N ALA A 101 -3.50 -7.19 -10.09
CA ALA A 101 -4.94 -7.39 -9.93
C ALA A 101 -5.58 -7.97 -11.22
N ILE A 102 -5.19 -7.48 -12.40
CA ILE A 102 -5.71 -7.96 -13.68
C ILE A 102 -5.25 -9.40 -13.94
N VAL A 103 -3.96 -9.70 -13.71
CA VAL A 103 -3.37 -11.01 -13.98
C VAL A 103 -4.00 -12.11 -13.13
N ALA A 104 -4.33 -11.83 -11.86
CA ALA A 104 -5.02 -12.79 -11.00
C ALA A 104 -6.43 -13.15 -11.48
N GLY A 105 -7.11 -12.22 -12.19
CA GLY A 105 -8.44 -12.41 -12.75
C GLY A 105 -8.46 -12.97 -14.18
N LYS A 106 -7.31 -13.25 -14.82
CA LYS A 106 -7.28 -13.78 -16.18
C LYS A 106 -7.56 -15.29 -16.22
N PRO A 107 -8.39 -15.75 -17.16
CA PRO A 107 -8.56 -17.16 -17.41
C PRO A 107 -7.29 -17.75 -18.05
N LEU A 108 -6.81 -18.88 -17.53
CA LEU A 108 -5.66 -19.67 -17.96
C LEU A 108 -5.97 -20.53 -19.21
N LYS A 109 -7.24 -20.73 -19.54
CA LYS A 109 -7.72 -21.43 -20.76
C LYS A 109 -8.82 -20.60 -21.44
N PRO A 110 -8.94 -20.61 -22.78
CA PRO A 110 -10.09 -20.01 -23.46
C PRO A 110 -11.38 -20.66 -22.94
N PRO A 111 -12.48 -19.89 -22.79
CA PRO A 111 -13.74 -20.45 -22.35
C PRO A 111 -14.22 -21.46 -23.41
N TYR A 112 -14.17 -22.76 -23.09
CA TYR A 112 -14.90 -23.73 -23.87
C TYR A 112 -16.39 -23.48 -23.62
N ALA A 113 -17.08 -22.98 -24.64
CA ALA A 113 -18.52 -22.84 -24.64
C ALA A 113 -19.15 -24.23 -24.36
N ASN A 114 -20.10 -24.28 -23.43
CA ASN A 114 -20.99 -25.41 -23.15
C ASN A 114 -20.45 -26.55 -22.26
N LYS A 115 -20.10 -26.26 -20.99
CA LYS A 115 -20.18 -27.28 -19.92
C LYS A 115 -21.16 -26.87 -18.81
N PRO A 116 -22.00 -27.79 -18.30
CA PRO A 116 -23.03 -27.48 -17.30
C PRO A 116 -22.42 -27.06 -15.96
N PHE A 117 -23.16 -26.21 -15.25
CA PHE A 117 -22.83 -25.46 -14.03
C PHE A 117 -22.55 -26.30 -12.75
N LEU A 118 -22.43 -27.63 -12.84
CA LEU A 118 -22.32 -28.51 -11.68
C LEU A 118 -21.05 -29.37 -11.77
N SER A 119 -19.98 -28.96 -11.06
CA SER A 119 -18.88 -29.79 -10.50
C SER A 119 -17.49 -29.10 -10.57
N GLU A 120 -17.05 -28.61 -9.40
CA GLU A 120 -15.69 -28.57 -8.81
C GLU A 120 -14.40 -28.15 -9.57
N SER A 121 -14.38 -27.87 -10.88
CA SER A 121 -13.10 -27.52 -11.57
C SER A 121 -13.06 -26.12 -12.19
N HIS A 122 -13.69 -25.13 -11.55
CA HIS A 122 -13.57 -23.72 -11.96
C HIS A 122 -12.26 -23.06 -11.49
N SER A 123 -11.57 -23.63 -10.51
CA SER A 123 -10.31 -23.08 -9.99
C SER A 123 -9.11 -23.24 -10.96
N ASP A 124 -9.19 -24.16 -11.93
CA ASP A 124 -8.13 -24.40 -12.92
C ASP A 124 -8.28 -23.58 -14.21
N GLN A 125 -9.39 -22.86 -14.37
CA GLN A 125 -9.61 -22.01 -15.53
C GLN A 125 -8.98 -20.63 -15.40
N TYR A 126 -8.46 -20.25 -14.24
CA TYR A 126 -7.88 -18.93 -13.97
C TYR A 126 -6.54 -19.07 -13.25
N LEU A 127 -5.69 -18.04 -13.33
CA LEU A 127 -4.46 -18.04 -12.53
C LEU A 127 -4.83 -18.09 -11.04
N GLY A 128 -5.80 -17.26 -10.61
CA GLY A 128 -6.25 -17.18 -9.24
C GLY A 128 -5.23 -16.50 -8.33
N LYS A 129 -5.71 -15.92 -7.22
CA LYS A 129 -4.87 -15.08 -6.32
C LYS A 129 -3.67 -15.84 -5.77
N PHE A 130 -3.84 -17.11 -5.36
CA PHE A 130 -2.75 -17.93 -4.81
C PHE A 130 -1.61 -18.12 -5.82
N ARG A 131 -1.89 -18.55 -7.07
CA ARG A 131 -0.83 -18.74 -8.07
C ARG A 131 -0.23 -17.40 -8.50
N ALA A 132 -1.05 -16.34 -8.59
CA ALA A 132 -0.57 -14.99 -8.87
C ALA A 132 0.45 -14.51 -7.83
N ILE A 133 0.17 -14.70 -6.53
CA ILE A 133 1.11 -14.38 -5.44
C ILE A 133 2.39 -15.21 -5.57
N CYS A 134 2.29 -16.52 -5.85
CA CYS A 134 3.48 -17.36 -6.04
C CYS A 134 4.35 -16.89 -7.22
N CYS A 135 3.74 -16.60 -8.38
CA CYS A 135 4.46 -16.06 -9.53
C CYS A 135 5.11 -14.71 -9.23
N ALA A 136 4.37 -13.81 -8.59
CA ALA A 136 4.87 -12.50 -8.19
C ALA A 136 6.04 -12.62 -7.19
N CYS A 137 5.98 -13.58 -6.26
CA CYS A 137 7.04 -13.87 -5.32
C CYS A 137 8.31 -14.39 -6.02
N VAL A 138 8.18 -15.27 -7.02
CA VAL A 138 9.34 -15.72 -7.82
C VAL A 138 10.00 -14.55 -8.54
N ILE A 139 9.20 -13.68 -9.16
CA ILE A 139 9.69 -12.46 -9.81
C ILE A 139 10.42 -11.57 -8.79
N TYR A 140 9.84 -11.37 -7.61
CA TYR A 140 10.46 -10.59 -6.53
C TYR A 140 11.83 -11.18 -6.13
N VAL A 141 11.89 -12.49 -5.88
CA VAL A 141 13.14 -13.19 -5.53
C VAL A 141 14.20 -13.02 -6.62
N ILE A 142 13.84 -13.16 -7.90
CA ILE A 142 14.77 -12.92 -9.02
C ILE A 142 15.34 -11.50 -8.96
N GLY A 143 14.47 -10.50 -8.77
CA GLY A 143 14.89 -9.11 -8.68
C GLY A 143 15.83 -8.84 -7.49
N LEU A 144 15.59 -9.46 -6.33
CA LEU A 144 16.48 -9.38 -5.18
C LEU A 144 17.81 -10.11 -5.38
N VAL A 145 17.79 -11.26 -6.05
CA VAL A 145 19.03 -11.98 -6.40
C VAL A 145 19.88 -11.12 -7.34
N ILE A 146 19.27 -10.44 -8.33
CA ILE A 146 19.96 -9.47 -9.18
C ILE A 146 20.57 -8.37 -8.30
N LEU A 147 19.77 -7.72 -7.45
CA LEU A 147 20.22 -6.63 -6.59
C LEU A 147 21.42 -7.03 -5.72
N VAL A 148 21.32 -8.16 -5.01
CA VAL A 148 22.39 -8.67 -4.14
C VAL A 148 23.65 -8.97 -4.95
N SER A 149 23.51 -9.68 -6.07
CA SER A 149 24.65 -10.08 -6.90
C SER A 149 25.39 -8.87 -7.47
N THR A 150 24.65 -7.85 -7.91
CA THR A 150 25.22 -6.63 -8.51
C THR A 150 25.70 -5.59 -7.50
N SER A 151 25.36 -5.75 -6.22
CA SER A 151 25.84 -4.90 -5.13
C SER A 151 27.11 -5.42 -4.46
N THR A 152 27.63 -6.59 -4.88
CA THR A 152 28.89 -7.14 -4.36
C THR A 152 30.07 -6.24 -4.75
N PRO A 153 31.16 -6.18 -3.95
CA PRO A 153 32.33 -5.36 -4.27
C PRO A 153 32.88 -5.65 -5.67
N THR A 154 32.97 -6.94 -6.05
CA THR A 154 33.43 -7.36 -7.37
C THR A 154 32.54 -6.87 -8.51
N ALA A 155 31.21 -6.92 -8.34
CA ALA A 155 30.29 -6.44 -9.36
C ALA A 155 30.31 -4.90 -9.50
N LEU A 156 30.42 -4.19 -8.36
CA LEU A 156 30.54 -2.73 -8.35
C LEU A 156 31.81 -2.26 -9.07
N LEU A 157 32.96 -2.90 -8.80
CA LEU A 157 34.22 -2.61 -9.49
C LEU A 157 34.15 -2.83 -11.01
N ASN A 158 33.32 -3.79 -11.46
CA ASN A 158 33.08 -4.08 -12.86
C ASN A 158 31.92 -3.26 -13.48
N ASN A 159 31.48 -2.17 -12.83
CA ASN A 159 30.40 -1.29 -13.29
C ASN A 159 29.02 -1.97 -13.49
N ALA A 160 28.77 -3.13 -12.88
CA ALA A 160 27.47 -3.80 -12.95
C ALA A 160 26.40 -3.18 -12.03
N GLY A 161 26.79 -2.31 -11.08
CA GLY A 161 25.91 -1.79 -10.03
C GLY A 161 24.66 -1.05 -10.52
N LEU A 162 24.81 -0.07 -11.43
CA LEU A 162 23.69 0.74 -11.91
C LEU A 162 22.72 -0.07 -12.77
N GLY A 163 23.23 -0.84 -13.73
CA GLY A 163 22.41 -1.69 -14.60
C GLY A 163 21.67 -2.76 -13.79
N GLY A 164 22.37 -3.36 -12.82
CA GLY A 164 21.80 -4.30 -11.86
C GLY A 164 20.68 -3.70 -11.02
N LEU A 165 20.88 -2.49 -10.49
CA LEU A 165 19.87 -1.78 -9.72
C LEU A 165 18.60 -1.49 -10.54
N ILE A 166 18.74 -1.00 -11.77
CA ILE A 166 17.59 -0.70 -12.64
C ILE A 166 16.81 -1.99 -12.96
N ALA A 167 17.53 -3.06 -13.33
CA ALA A 167 16.92 -4.37 -13.59
C ALA A 167 16.20 -4.91 -12.34
N ALA A 168 16.83 -4.77 -11.16
CA ALA A 168 16.23 -5.14 -9.89
C ALA A 168 14.98 -4.30 -9.57
N MET A 169 15.02 -2.97 -9.72
CA MET A 169 13.87 -2.09 -9.47
C MET A 169 12.66 -2.45 -10.33
N ILE A 170 12.86 -2.72 -11.62
CA ILE A 170 11.78 -3.13 -12.54
C ILE A 170 11.21 -4.49 -12.12
N THR A 171 12.09 -5.45 -11.82
CA THR A 171 11.69 -6.83 -11.51
C THR A 171 11.00 -6.90 -10.14
N ILE A 172 11.63 -6.32 -9.10
CA ILE A 172 11.09 -6.21 -7.75
C ILE A 172 9.76 -5.45 -7.77
N GLY A 173 9.70 -4.31 -8.47
CA GLY A 173 8.49 -3.49 -8.57
C GLY A 173 7.31 -4.26 -9.17
N LEU A 174 7.55 -5.15 -10.14
CA LEU A 174 6.51 -6.03 -10.67
C LEU A 174 6.09 -7.12 -9.65
N GLY A 175 7.05 -7.71 -8.94
CA GLY A 175 6.80 -8.72 -7.90
C GLY A 175 6.00 -8.15 -6.73
N THR A 176 6.42 -7.03 -6.15
CA THR A 176 5.71 -6.39 -5.02
C THR A 176 4.29 -5.98 -5.41
N GLY A 177 4.07 -5.38 -6.59
CA GLY A 177 2.72 -5.02 -7.03
C GLY A 177 1.80 -6.23 -7.20
N GLY A 178 2.34 -7.34 -7.73
CA GLY A 178 1.63 -8.61 -7.85
C GLY A 178 1.20 -9.18 -6.49
N ILE A 179 2.06 -9.11 -5.48
CA ILE A 179 1.74 -9.57 -4.12
C ILE A 179 0.72 -8.63 -3.46
N LYS A 180 1.00 -7.32 -3.45
CA LYS A 180 0.15 -6.30 -2.81
C LYS A 180 -1.29 -6.29 -3.34
N ALA A 181 -1.46 -6.51 -4.64
CA ALA A 181 -2.79 -6.56 -5.26
C ALA A 181 -3.65 -7.76 -4.79
N ASN A 182 -3.03 -8.83 -4.30
CA ASN A 182 -3.68 -10.12 -4.11
C ASN A 182 -3.68 -10.63 -2.66
N VAL A 183 -2.70 -10.26 -1.83
CA VAL A 183 -2.59 -10.72 -0.44
C VAL A 183 -3.70 -10.15 0.44
N THR A 184 -3.97 -8.84 0.38
CA THR A 184 -5.02 -8.21 1.20
C THR A 184 -6.42 -8.79 0.92
N PRO A 185 -6.87 -8.93 -0.35
CA PRO A 185 -8.14 -9.60 -0.64
C PRO A 185 -8.15 -11.07 -0.23
N MET A 186 -7.06 -11.81 -0.46
CA MET A 186 -6.97 -13.22 -0.06
C MET A 186 -7.06 -13.38 1.46
N CYS A 187 -6.50 -12.45 2.24
CA CYS A 187 -6.59 -12.43 3.69
C CYS A 187 -8.04 -12.29 4.16
N ALA A 188 -8.76 -11.29 3.64
CA ALA A 188 -10.16 -11.05 3.96
C ALA A 188 -11.05 -12.25 3.60
N GLU A 189 -10.78 -12.88 2.46
CA GLU A 189 -11.48 -14.08 1.99
C GLU A 189 -11.25 -15.32 2.86
N GLN A 190 -10.29 -15.33 3.79
CA GLN A 190 -10.18 -16.46 4.72
C GLN A 190 -11.29 -16.46 5.78
N TYR A 191 -11.99 -15.34 5.96
CA TYR A 191 -13.16 -15.26 6.82
C TYR A 191 -14.44 -15.43 5.97
N GLN A 192 -15.14 -16.55 6.16
CA GLN A 192 -16.28 -16.95 5.31
C GLN A 192 -17.65 -16.64 5.92
N HIS A 193 -17.71 -16.18 7.16
CA HIS A 193 -19.00 -15.84 7.78
C HIS A 193 -19.54 -14.54 7.15
N SER A 194 -20.66 -14.67 6.45
CA SER A 194 -21.32 -13.57 5.74
C SER A 194 -22.51 -12.99 6.49
N GLN A 195 -22.97 -13.67 7.54
CA GLN A 195 -24.13 -13.28 8.34
C GLN A 195 -23.74 -13.13 9.80
N PRO A 196 -24.33 -12.17 10.54
CA PRO A 196 -24.15 -12.11 11.97
C PRO A 196 -24.74 -13.35 12.64
N VAL A 197 -24.10 -13.80 13.72
CA VAL A 197 -24.45 -15.05 14.40
C VAL A 197 -24.57 -14.78 15.89
N LEU A 198 -25.58 -15.35 16.53
CA LEU A 198 -25.71 -15.29 17.98
C LEU A 198 -24.76 -16.27 18.65
N LYS A 199 -24.07 -15.79 19.69
CA LYS A 199 -23.13 -16.59 20.47
C LYS A 199 -23.26 -16.25 21.93
N THR A 200 -23.32 -17.27 22.78
CA THR A 200 -23.23 -17.09 24.23
C THR A 200 -21.77 -17.11 24.65
N LEU A 201 -21.31 -16.07 25.34
CA LEU A 201 -19.96 -15.99 25.87
C LEU A 201 -19.79 -16.94 27.07
N LYS A 202 -18.54 -17.22 27.45
CA LYS A 202 -18.23 -17.97 28.68
C LYS A 202 -18.78 -17.31 29.96
N SER A 203 -19.08 -16.01 29.90
CA SER A 203 -19.72 -15.23 30.95
C SER A 203 -21.23 -15.44 31.04
N GLY A 204 -21.85 -16.16 30.10
CA GLY A 204 -23.31 -16.29 29.97
C GLY A 204 -23.99 -15.16 29.20
N GLU A 205 -23.26 -14.12 28.80
CA GLU A 205 -23.79 -13.00 27.99
C GLU A 205 -24.06 -13.44 26.54
N GLU A 206 -25.26 -13.20 26.03
CA GLU A 206 -25.58 -13.37 24.61
C GLU A 206 -25.08 -12.17 23.82
N VAL A 207 -24.28 -12.43 22.78
CA VAL A 207 -23.71 -11.40 21.92
C VAL A 207 -23.92 -11.71 20.45
N ILE A 208 -23.96 -10.66 19.64
CA ILE A 208 -24.01 -10.78 18.18
C ILE A 208 -22.58 -10.78 17.67
N VAL A 209 -22.16 -11.87 17.05
CA VAL A 209 -20.89 -11.93 16.33
C VAL A 209 -21.08 -11.26 14.98
N ASP A 210 -20.47 -10.09 14.79
CA ASP A 210 -20.61 -9.28 13.58
C ASP A 210 -19.42 -9.55 12.62
N PRO A 211 -19.69 -10.04 11.40
CA PRO A 211 -18.67 -10.24 10.37
C PRO A 211 -17.88 -8.97 10.04
N GLU A 212 -18.54 -7.82 10.01
CA GLU A 212 -17.90 -6.55 9.63
C GLU A 212 -16.87 -6.14 10.68
N LEU A 213 -17.21 -6.27 11.97
CA LEU A 213 -16.28 -6.04 13.07
C LEU A 213 -15.09 -7.01 13.04
N THR A 214 -15.30 -8.24 12.59
CA THR A 214 -14.23 -9.25 12.49
C THR A 214 -13.27 -8.93 11.35
N VAL A 215 -13.78 -8.53 10.19
CA VAL A 215 -12.99 -8.07 9.05
C VAL A 215 -12.23 -6.77 9.41
N GLN A 216 -12.87 -5.85 10.12
CA GLN A 216 -12.22 -4.64 10.63
C GLN A 216 -11.04 -4.99 11.56
N ARG A 217 -11.25 -5.91 12.52
CA ARG A 217 -10.18 -6.39 13.41
C ARG A 217 -9.04 -7.04 12.61
N LEU A 218 -9.35 -7.82 11.57
CA LEU A 218 -8.34 -8.41 10.70
C LEU A 218 -7.49 -7.34 9.99
N PHE A 219 -8.11 -6.28 9.48
CA PHE A 219 -7.39 -5.16 8.86
C PHE A 219 -6.55 -4.36 9.86
N MET A 220 -7.00 -4.22 11.12
CA MET A 220 -6.17 -3.62 12.17
C MET A 220 -4.90 -4.43 12.42
N TRP A 221 -5.01 -5.76 12.53
CA TRP A 221 -3.83 -6.64 12.64
C TRP A 221 -2.93 -6.58 11.41
N PHE A 222 -3.52 -6.53 10.22
CA PHE A 222 -2.80 -6.34 8.97
C PHE A 222 -1.97 -5.05 9.00
N TYR A 223 -2.59 -3.93 9.37
CA TYR A 223 -1.92 -2.64 9.44
C TYR A 223 -0.82 -2.61 10.51
N TRP A 224 -1.05 -3.22 11.67
CA TRP A 224 -0.03 -3.33 12.72
C TRP A 224 1.20 -4.10 12.24
N VAL A 225 0.98 -5.24 11.57
CA VAL A 225 2.04 -6.05 10.97
C VAL A 225 2.81 -5.28 9.89
N VAL A 226 2.14 -4.46 9.08
CA VAL A 226 2.79 -3.59 8.08
C VAL A 226 3.78 -2.63 8.74
N ASN A 227 3.41 -2.00 9.85
CA ASN A 227 4.28 -1.07 10.57
C ASN A 227 5.49 -1.77 11.19
N ILE A 228 5.31 -2.97 11.74
CA ILE A 228 6.44 -3.78 12.24
C ILE A 228 7.39 -4.12 11.10
N GLY A 229 6.86 -4.52 9.93
CA GLY A 229 7.67 -4.76 8.75
C GLY A 229 8.43 -3.51 8.30
N ALA A 230 7.84 -2.32 8.42
CA ALA A 230 8.46 -1.05 8.07
C ALA A 230 9.64 -0.64 8.97
N LEU A 231 9.87 -1.34 10.09
CA LEU A 231 11.04 -1.15 10.95
C LEU A 231 12.28 -1.91 10.47
N SER A 232 12.19 -2.69 9.38
CA SER A 232 13.33 -3.42 8.84
C SER A 232 14.55 -2.57 8.45
N PRO A 233 14.42 -1.27 8.06
CA PRO A 233 15.57 -0.41 7.88
C PRO A 233 16.43 -0.24 9.14
N LEU A 234 15.90 -0.44 10.36
CA LEU A 234 16.72 -0.51 11.57
C LEU A 234 17.83 -1.56 11.48
N ILE A 235 17.63 -2.62 10.69
CA ILE A 235 18.62 -3.64 10.45
C ILE A 235 19.45 -3.29 9.21
N THR A 236 18.80 -3.08 8.06
CA THR A 236 19.51 -2.97 6.77
C THR A 236 20.37 -1.72 6.68
N VAL A 237 19.93 -0.60 7.24
CA VAL A 237 20.68 0.66 7.26
C VAL A 237 21.94 0.55 8.14
N ASN A 238 21.83 -0.09 9.30
CA ASN A 238 23.01 -0.33 10.14
C ASN A 238 23.98 -1.34 9.50
N VAL A 239 23.47 -2.33 8.78
CA VAL A 239 24.32 -3.29 8.04
C VAL A 239 25.05 -2.61 6.88
N GLU A 240 24.44 -1.69 6.14
CA GLU A 240 25.16 -0.95 5.10
C GLU A 240 26.21 -0.01 5.69
N ALA A 241 25.89 0.69 6.78
CA ALA A 241 26.76 1.71 7.37
C ALA A 241 28.02 1.09 8.00
N HIS A 242 27.91 -0.11 8.56
CA HIS A 242 29.02 -0.78 9.25
C HIS A 242 29.68 -1.92 8.46
N HIS A 243 29.04 -2.42 7.39
CA HIS A 243 29.57 -3.53 6.61
C HIS A 243 29.53 -3.30 5.10
N SER A 244 28.37 -3.50 4.46
CA SER A 244 28.25 -3.37 3.00
C SER A 244 26.80 -3.47 2.51
N PHE A 245 26.53 -2.85 1.36
CA PHE A 245 25.21 -2.88 0.73
C PHE A 245 24.74 -4.28 0.31
N TRP A 246 25.62 -5.16 -0.19
CA TRP A 246 25.17 -6.50 -0.60
C TRP A 246 24.68 -7.34 0.59
N LEU A 247 25.30 -7.20 1.77
CA LEU A 247 24.81 -7.81 3.00
C LEU A 247 23.48 -7.19 3.45
N ALA A 248 23.37 -5.87 3.36
CA ALA A 248 22.11 -5.17 3.67
C ALA A 248 20.96 -5.66 2.79
N TYR A 249 21.20 -5.90 1.49
CA TYR A 249 20.22 -6.45 0.54
C TYR A 249 20.01 -7.97 0.65
N LEU A 250 20.96 -8.71 1.24
CA LEU A 250 20.79 -10.15 1.50
C LEU A 250 19.73 -10.40 2.58
N VAL A 251 19.64 -9.52 3.58
CA VAL A 251 18.65 -9.60 4.66
C VAL A 251 17.20 -9.65 4.13
N PRO A 252 16.72 -8.72 3.28
CA PRO A 252 15.39 -8.79 2.68
C PRO A 252 15.23 -10.00 1.72
N LEU A 253 16.29 -10.45 1.04
CA LEU A 253 16.24 -11.68 0.24
C LEU A 253 15.94 -12.92 1.11
N ILE A 254 16.59 -13.05 2.26
CA ILE A 254 16.32 -14.14 3.20
C ILE A 254 14.89 -14.04 3.75
N ALA A 255 14.45 -12.83 4.12
CA ALA A 255 13.11 -12.60 4.66
C ALA A 255 12.01 -13.03 3.67
N ILE A 256 12.10 -12.62 2.40
CA ILE A 256 11.09 -13.01 1.40
C ILE A 256 11.10 -14.52 1.11
N LEU A 257 12.25 -15.19 1.16
CA LEU A 257 12.33 -16.63 0.99
C LEU A 257 11.65 -17.38 2.15
N ILE A 258 11.83 -16.90 3.39
CA ILE A 258 11.12 -17.43 4.57
C ILE A 258 9.61 -17.21 4.41
N SER A 259 9.17 -16.01 4.04
CA SER A 259 7.75 -15.72 3.81
C SER A 259 7.16 -16.56 2.68
N ALA A 260 7.89 -16.77 1.59
CA ALA A 260 7.48 -17.65 0.51
C ALA A 260 7.29 -19.10 0.99
N ALA A 261 8.24 -19.61 1.77
CA ALA A 261 8.15 -20.96 2.34
C ALA A 261 6.94 -21.10 3.27
N VAL A 262 6.71 -20.11 4.16
CA VAL A 262 5.53 -20.07 5.04
C VAL A 262 4.24 -20.03 4.20
N PHE A 263 4.17 -19.18 3.17
CA PHE A 263 3.00 -19.09 2.31
C PHE A 263 2.72 -20.43 1.61
N ILE A 264 3.73 -21.03 0.98
CA ILE A 264 3.59 -22.29 0.24
C ILE A 264 3.24 -23.45 1.17
N SER A 265 3.74 -23.47 2.41
CA SER A 265 3.38 -24.49 3.40
C SER A 265 1.89 -24.50 3.73
N GLY A 266 1.23 -23.33 3.62
CA GLY A 266 -0.21 -23.17 3.82
C GLY A 266 -1.07 -23.56 2.62
N ARG A 267 -0.49 -23.97 1.47
CA ARG A 267 -1.19 -24.15 0.18
C ARG A 267 -2.47 -24.98 0.23
N ASN A 268 -2.51 -26.01 1.08
CA ASN A 268 -3.64 -26.95 1.22
C ASN A 268 -4.68 -26.48 2.24
N LYS A 269 -4.38 -25.41 3.00
CA LYS A 269 -5.23 -24.86 4.06
C LYS A 269 -5.98 -23.61 3.62
N TYR A 270 -5.49 -22.89 2.61
CA TYR A 270 -6.14 -21.66 2.15
C TYR A 270 -7.45 -21.92 1.44
N ILE A 271 -8.43 -21.08 1.75
CA ILE A 271 -9.69 -20.99 1.01
C ILE A 271 -9.42 -20.22 -0.28
N ARG A 272 -9.76 -20.83 -1.42
CA ARG A 272 -9.55 -20.29 -2.76
C ARG A 272 -10.90 -19.91 -3.36
N VAL A 273 -11.24 -18.63 -3.25
CA VAL A 273 -12.45 -18.10 -3.88
C VAL A 273 -12.23 -18.05 -5.40
N PRO A 274 -13.15 -18.60 -6.22
CA PRO A 274 -13.03 -18.52 -7.66
C PRO A 274 -12.98 -17.04 -8.08
N PRO A 275 -12.10 -16.67 -9.03
CA PRO A 275 -12.03 -15.30 -9.48
C PRO A 275 -13.33 -14.93 -10.17
N VAL A 276 -14.03 -13.95 -9.61
CA VAL A 276 -15.02 -13.18 -10.35
C VAL A 276 -14.21 -12.45 -11.43
N GLY A 277 -14.62 -12.56 -12.70
CA GLY A 277 -13.90 -11.98 -13.84
C GLY A 277 -13.55 -10.50 -13.66
N SER A 278 -12.78 -9.93 -14.58
CA SER A 278 -12.14 -8.62 -14.41
C SER A 278 -13.11 -7.46 -14.10
N ALA A 279 -13.44 -7.26 -12.82
CA ALA A 279 -14.23 -6.15 -12.30
C ALA A 279 -13.60 -4.79 -12.68
N ILE A 280 -12.27 -4.72 -12.78
CA ILE A 280 -11.54 -3.55 -13.25
C ILE A 280 -11.87 -3.26 -14.72
N LEU A 281 -11.61 -4.20 -15.64
CA LEU A 281 -11.91 -4.02 -17.07
C LEU A 281 -13.39 -3.78 -17.33
N ASP A 282 -14.29 -4.44 -16.60
CA ASP A 282 -15.73 -4.22 -16.75
C ASP A 282 -16.14 -2.83 -16.25
N ALA A 283 -15.56 -2.33 -15.15
CA ALA A 283 -15.76 -0.94 -14.72
C ALA A 283 -15.20 0.06 -15.75
N CYS A 284 -14.02 -0.18 -16.32
CA CYS A 284 -13.44 0.67 -17.37
C CYS A 284 -14.32 0.68 -18.64
N ARG A 285 -14.82 -0.50 -19.07
CA ARG A 285 -15.73 -0.64 -20.21
C ARG A 285 -17.06 0.05 -19.95
N THR A 286 -17.64 -0.12 -18.75
CA THR A 286 -18.86 0.59 -18.33
C THR A 286 -18.67 2.10 -18.38
N THR A 287 -17.53 2.59 -17.88
CA THR A 287 -17.17 4.01 -17.96
C THR A 287 -17.03 4.48 -19.41
N SER A 288 -16.42 3.66 -20.27
CA SER A 288 -16.28 3.95 -21.70
C SER A 288 -17.64 4.02 -22.40
N ILE A 289 -18.58 3.14 -22.03
CA ILE A 289 -19.97 3.17 -22.52
C ILE A 289 -20.66 4.45 -22.02
N ALA A 290 -20.54 4.78 -20.74
CA ALA A 290 -21.12 6.01 -20.18
C ALA A 290 -20.59 7.29 -20.84
N ILE A 291 -19.30 7.34 -21.20
CA ILE A 291 -18.74 8.47 -21.95
C ILE A 291 -19.35 8.54 -23.36
N LYS A 292 -19.45 7.40 -24.06
CA LYS A 292 -20.03 7.35 -25.43
C LYS A 292 -21.52 7.67 -25.46
N GLU A 293 -22.26 7.24 -24.46
CA GLU A 293 -23.71 7.47 -24.31
C GLU A 293 -24.01 8.77 -23.51
N LYS A 294 -22.99 9.59 -23.22
CA LYS A 294 -23.08 10.91 -22.57
C LYS A 294 -23.74 10.90 -21.19
N GLY A 295 -23.58 9.82 -20.43
CA GLY A 295 -24.06 9.73 -19.05
C GLY A 295 -24.11 8.30 -18.53
N PHE A 296 -23.94 8.13 -17.21
CA PHE A 296 -24.11 6.84 -16.55
C PHE A 296 -25.57 6.37 -16.57
N ASP A 297 -26.53 7.29 -16.53
CA ASP A 297 -27.95 6.93 -16.63
C ASP A 297 -28.30 6.37 -18.01
N ASN A 298 -27.68 6.89 -19.08
CA ASN A 298 -27.85 6.39 -20.44
C ASN A 298 -27.10 5.07 -20.71
N ALA A 299 -26.08 4.77 -19.91
CA ALA A 299 -25.33 3.51 -19.99
C ALA A 299 -26.05 2.33 -19.33
N ARG A 300 -27.17 2.57 -18.64
CA ARG A 300 -27.95 1.51 -18.00
C ARG A 300 -28.53 0.58 -19.06
N PRO A 301 -28.45 -0.76 -18.87
CA PRO A 301 -28.97 -1.71 -19.84
C PRO A 301 -30.47 -1.54 -20.11
N SER A 302 -31.27 -1.09 -19.14
CA SER A 302 -32.68 -0.72 -19.38
C SER A 302 -32.84 0.36 -20.46
N VAL A 303 -32.02 1.41 -20.40
CA VAL A 303 -32.03 2.54 -21.34
C VAL A 303 -31.40 2.13 -22.67
N LEU A 304 -30.29 1.39 -22.66
CA LEU A 304 -29.64 0.89 -23.87
C LEU A 304 -30.55 -0.02 -24.71
N ARG A 305 -31.41 -0.81 -24.05
CA ARG A 305 -32.43 -1.61 -24.74
C ARG A 305 -33.52 -0.73 -25.33
N ALA A 306 -33.98 0.28 -24.59
CA ALA A 306 -35.01 1.21 -25.07
C ALA A 306 -34.55 2.05 -26.28
N THR A 307 -33.27 2.40 -26.34
CA THR A 307 -32.68 3.17 -27.45
C THR A 307 -32.16 2.29 -28.61
N GLY A 308 -32.24 0.96 -28.49
CA GLY A 308 -31.69 0.02 -29.48
C GLY A 308 -30.16 -0.04 -29.52
N HIS A 309 -29.47 0.62 -28.58
CA HIS A 309 -28.00 0.65 -28.52
C HIS A 309 -27.40 -0.55 -27.76
N ASN A 310 -28.21 -1.47 -27.24
CA ASN A 310 -27.74 -2.59 -26.43
C ASN A 310 -26.76 -3.51 -27.17
N GLU A 311 -27.02 -3.81 -28.45
CA GLU A 311 -26.17 -4.70 -29.27
C GLU A 311 -24.83 -4.08 -29.66
N LYS A 312 -24.70 -2.74 -29.55
CA LYS A 312 -23.46 -2.00 -29.83
C LYS A 312 -22.34 -2.33 -28.85
N TYR A 313 -22.68 -2.84 -27.67
CA TYR A 313 -21.73 -3.05 -26.57
C TYR A 313 -21.77 -4.51 -26.08
N PRO A 314 -20.72 -5.32 -26.34
CA PRO A 314 -20.68 -6.72 -25.92
C PRO A 314 -20.81 -6.97 -24.41
N LEU A 315 -20.47 -5.97 -23.59
CA LEU A 315 -20.65 -6.03 -22.13
C LEU A 315 -22.12 -5.86 -21.73
N ALA A 316 -22.89 -5.06 -22.47
CA ALA A 316 -24.30 -4.77 -22.16
C ALA A 316 -25.21 -5.99 -22.36
N SER A 317 -24.78 -6.95 -23.20
CA SER A 317 -25.47 -8.22 -23.43
C SER A 317 -25.18 -9.28 -22.37
N GLN A 318 -24.29 -9.04 -21.40
CA GLN A 318 -23.95 -10.01 -20.36
C GLN A 318 -24.88 -9.89 -19.16
N GLU A 319 -25.27 -11.02 -18.58
CA GLU A 319 -26.18 -11.05 -17.41
C GLU A 319 -25.66 -10.27 -16.21
N ARG A 320 -24.34 -10.13 -16.08
CA ARG A 320 -23.69 -9.38 -14.99
C ARG A 320 -23.77 -7.86 -15.14
N TYR A 321 -24.07 -7.35 -16.33
CA TYR A 321 -24.22 -5.91 -16.58
C TYR A 321 -25.67 -5.52 -16.31
N THR A 322 -25.93 -5.01 -15.10
CA THR A 322 -27.26 -4.60 -14.64
C THR A 322 -27.31 -3.09 -14.39
N ASP A 323 -28.51 -2.53 -14.30
CA ASP A 323 -28.71 -1.12 -13.92
C ASP A 323 -28.08 -0.80 -12.56
N GLU A 324 -28.19 -1.72 -11.60
CA GLU A 324 -27.55 -1.63 -10.29
C GLU A 324 -26.03 -1.59 -10.42
N TYR A 325 -25.46 -2.46 -11.26
CA TYR A 325 -24.02 -2.48 -11.51
C TYR A 325 -23.51 -1.17 -12.14
N VAL A 326 -24.24 -0.59 -13.09
CA VAL A 326 -23.89 0.72 -13.68
C VAL A 326 -23.94 1.83 -12.62
N GLY A 327 -24.97 1.81 -11.76
CA GLY A 327 -25.09 2.73 -10.62
C GLY A 327 -23.96 2.55 -9.60
N ASP A 328 -23.52 1.31 -9.36
CA ASP A 328 -22.37 0.99 -8.53
C ASP A 328 -21.07 1.58 -9.10
N VAL A 329 -20.80 1.39 -10.39
CA VAL A 329 -19.63 2.00 -11.05
C VAL A 329 -19.67 3.53 -10.93
N GLN A 330 -20.84 4.15 -11.15
CA GLN A 330 -21.01 5.60 -11.01
C GLN A 330 -20.70 6.09 -9.59
N ARG A 331 -21.24 5.43 -8.56
CA ARG A 331 -20.98 5.76 -7.14
C ARG A 331 -19.51 5.59 -6.79
N GLY A 332 -18.89 4.50 -7.26
CA GLY A 332 -17.47 4.23 -7.08
C GLY A 332 -16.58 5.33 -7.65
N LEU A 333 -16.81 5.74 -8.90
CA LEU A 333 -16.04 6.81 -9.55
C LEU A 333 -16.29 8.18 -8.92
N LYS A 334 -17.53 8.48 -8.50
CA LYS A 334 -17.84 9.74 -7.81
C LYS A 334 -17.06 9.85 -6.50
N SER A 335 -16.86 8.74 -5.81
CA SER A 335 -16.07 8.65 -4.57
C SER A 335 -14.57 8.83 -4.83
N CYS A 336 -14.09 8.39 -5.99
CA CYS A 336 -12.70 8.60 -6.41
C CYS A 336 -12.36 10.08 -6.69
N LYS A 337 -13.33 11.01 -6.77
CA LYS A 337 -13.04 12.44 -6.95
C LYS A 337 -12.14 12.98 -5.85
N MET A 338 -12.31 12.50 -4.62
CA MET A 338 -11.46 12.89 -3.50
C MET A 338 -10.01 12.42 -3.67
N PHE A 339 -9.78 11.31 -4.38
CA PHE A 339 -8.43 10.80 -4.66
C PHE A 339 -7.61 11.75 -5.54
N LEU A 340 -8.23 12.69 -6.24
CA LEU A 340 -7.50 13.70 -7.02
C LEU A 340 -6.65 14.63 -6.13
N PHE A 341 -6.97 14.75 -4.84
CA PHE A 341 -6.19 15.56 -3.90
C PHE A 341 -5.03 14.80 -3.26
N PHE A 342 -5.10 13.47 -3.20
CA PHE A 342 -4.09 12.63 -2.54
C PHE A 342 -2.69 12.72 -3.18
N PRO A 343 -2.52 12.86 -4.51
CA PRO A 343 -1.20 13.05 -5.09
C PRO A 343 -0.43 14.22 -4.48
N PHE A 344 -1.09 15.34 -4.16
CA PHE A 344 -0.44 16.49 -3.53
C PHE A 344 0.09 16.17 -2.12
N TYR A 345 -0.70 15.42 -1.34
CA TYR A 345 -0.27 14.90 -0.05
C TYR A 345 0.95 13.98 -0.21
N PHE A 346 0.87 13.04 -1.15
CA PHE A 346 1.92 12.05 -1.35
C PHE A 346 3.23 12.66 -1.84
N ILE A 347 3.23 13.84 -2.48
CA ILE A 347 4.46 14.58 -2.79
C ILE A 347 5.22 14.94 -1.51
N CYS A 348 4.52 15.43 -0.48
CA CYS A 348 5.12 15.79 0.81
C CYS A 348 5.56 14.54 1.58
N TRP A 349 4.67 13.54 1.67
CA TRP A 349 4.96 12.26 2.32
C TRP A 349 6.18 11.55 1.70
N ASN A 350 6.35 11.66 0.38
CA ASN A 350 7.45 11.02 -0.33
C ASN A 350 8.83 11.63 -0.01
N GLN A 351 8.89 12.88 0.50
CA GLN A 351 10.15 13.54 0.87
C GLN A 351 10.96 12.77 1.91
N MET A 352 10.25 12.01 2.75
CA MET A 352 10.79 11.21 3.84
C MET A 352 11.80 10.16 3.43
N TRP A 353 11.68 9.66 2.20
CA TRP A 353 12.46 8.54 1.68
C TRP A 353 13.53 8.96 0.67
N ASN A 354 13.70 10.26 0.43
CA ASN A 354 14.66 10.77 -0.56
C ASN A 354 15.41 12.01 -0.06
N ASN A 355 14.73 13.15 0.00
CA ASN A 355 15.35 14.44 0.23
C ASN A 355 15.60 14.70 1.72
N LEU A 356 14.75 14.20 2.63
CA LEU A 356 15.06 14.26 4.06
C LEU A 356 16.31 13.42 4.39
N ILE A 357 16.49 12.26 3.76
CA ILE A 357 17.71 11.45 3.90
C ILE A 357 18.94 12.20 3.37
N SER A 358 18.79 12.88 2.23
CA SER A 358 19.88 13.66 1.62
C SER A 358 20.22 14.91 2.45
N GLN A 359 19.21 15.59 3.01
CA GLN A 359 19.37 16.68 3.97
C GLN A 359 20.15 16.19 5.20
N ALA A 360 19.74 15.05 5.79
CA ALA A 360 20.43 14.44 6.92
C ALA A 360 21.90 14.11 6.61
N GLY A 361 22.21 13.76 5.35
CA GLY A 361 23.58 13.51 4.91
C GLY A 361 24.53 14.72 5.02
N THR A 362 23.99 15.94 5.10
CA THR A 362 24.79 17.18 5.28
C THR A 362 24.86 17.67 6.73
N MET A 363 24.29 16.90 7.66
CA MET A 363 24.20 17.21 9.08
C MET A 363 25.24 16.42 9.90
N ALA A 364 25.44 16.80 11.17
CA ALA A 364 26.31 16.09 12.09
C ALA A 364 25.66 14.77 12.56
N LEU A 365 26.19 13.64 12.07
CA LEU A 365 25.62 12.31 12.26
C LEU A 365 25.97 11.64 13.60
N HIS A 366 27.17 11.91 14.14
CA HIS A 366 27.67 11.31 15.40
C HIS A 366 27.49 9.78 15.48
N GLY A 367 27.76 9.08 14.38
CA GLY A 367 27.62 7.61 14.29
C GLY A 367 26.18 7.12 14.04
N THR A 368 25.21 8.02 13.85
CA THR A 368 23.84 7.66 13.41
C THR A 368 23.76 7.70 11.89
N PRO A 369 23.42 6.60 11.19
CA PRO A 369 23.18 6.64 9.75
C PRO A 369 22.07 7.62 9.38
N ASN A 370 22.27 8.42 8.32
CA ASN A 370 21.34 9.47 7.91
C ASN A 370 19.95 8.95 7.49
N ASP A 371 19.91 7.80 6.84
CA ASP A 371 18.73 7.08 6.39
C ASP A 371 18.04 6.25 7.49
N LEU A 372 18.63 6.17 8.70
CA LEU A 372 18.00 5.53 9.86
C LEU A 372 16.76 6.30 10.35
N LEU A 373 16.75 7.63 10.17
CA LEU A 373 15.72 8.54 10.69
C LEU A 373 14.33 8.25 10.13
N GLN A 374 14.23 7.64 8.94
CA GLN A 374 12.95 7.23 8.38
C GLN A 374 12.18 6.23 9.24
N ASN A 375 12.85 5.49 10.12
CA ASN A 375 12.18 4.59 11.06
C ASN A 375 11.39 5.34 12.16
N LEU A 376 11.65 6.64 12.35
CA LEU A 376 10.85 7.45 13.29
C LEU A 376 9.37 7.50 12.90
N ASP A 377 9.07 7.39 11.61
CA ASP A 377 7.70 7.40 11.10
C ASP A 377 6.88 6.17 11.54
N PRO A 378 7.27 4.92 11.22
CA PRO A 378 6.56 3.74 11.70
C PRO A 378 6.57 3.59 13.23
N ILE A 379 7.63 4.05 13.91
CA ILE A 379 7.68 4.11 15.38
C ILE A 379 6.59 5.06 15.91
N ALA A 380 6.49 6.26 15.34
CA ALA A 380 5.49 7.24 15.73
C ALA A 380 4.06 6.76 15.40
N LEU A 381 3.83 6.10 14.27
CA LEU A 381 2.54 5.50 13.92
C LEU A 381 2.10 4.43 14.93
N CYS A 382 3.02 3.60 15.41
CA CYS A 382 2.72 2.60 16.44
C CYS A 382 2.22 3.21 17.75
N PHE A 383 2.61 4.45 18.05
CA PHE A 383 2.10 5.21 19.19
C PHE A 383 0.83 6.00 18.87
N PHE A 384 0.82 6.75 17.75
CA PHE A 384 -0.27 7.65 17.41
C PHE A 384 -1.57 6.94 17.10
N ILE A 385 -1.54 5.75 16.51
CA ILE A 385 -2.78 5.05 16.15
C ILE A 385 -3.56 4.60 17.39
N PRO A 386 -2.96 3.88 18.36
CA PRO A 386 -3.62 3.62 19.63
C PRO A 386 -4.03 4.89 20.37
N PHE A 387 -3.19 5.93 20.35
CA PHE A 387 -3.49 7.21 20.99
C PHE A 387 -4.74 7.88 20.39
N LEU A 388 -4.85 7.91 19.06
CA LEU A 388 -6.00 8.47 18.36
C LEU A 388 -7.27 7.68 18.65
N ASP A 389 -7.21 6.35 18.63
CA ASP A 389 -8.38 5.49 18.83
C ASP A 389 -8.87 5.44 20.29
N LEU A 390 -7.94 5.39 21.25
CA LEU A 390 -8.26 5.20 22.67
C LEU A 390 -8.49 6.51 23.43
N ILE A 391 -7.90 7.62 22.96
CA ILE A 391 -7.94 8.90 23.68
C ILE A 391 -8.62 9.96 22.83
N VAL A 392 -8.08 10.28 21.65
CA VAL A 392 -8.54 11.44 20.87
C VAL A 392 -9.98 11.27 20.38
N TYR A 393 -10.31 10.19 19.68
CA TYR A 393 -11.66 9.99 19.15
C TYR A 393 -12.73 9.84 20.26
N PRO A 394 -12.51 9.08 21.35
CA PRO A 394 -13.44 9.05 22.48
C PRO A 394 -13.64 10.43 23.12
N LEU A 395 -12.57 11.23 23.25
CA LEU A 395 -12.65 12.56 23.83
C LEU A 395 -13.43 13.53 22.93
N LEU A 396 -13.17 13.52 21.63
CA LEU A 396 -13.94 14.31 20.65
C LEU A 396 -15.43 13.92 20.68
N ARG A 397 -15.73 12.61 20.75
CA ARG A 397 -17.11 12.12 20.93
C ARG A 397 -17.73 12.59 22.24
N LYS A 398 -16.97 12.62 23.34
CA LYS A 398 -17.43 13.14 24.64
C LYS A 398 -17.78 14.63 24.56
N TYR A 399 -17.02 15.40 23.80
CA TYR A 399 -17.28 16.82 23.56
C TYR A 399 -18.26 17.10 22.40
N ARG A 400 -18.87 16.06 21.81
CA ARG A 400 -19.79 16.16 20.66
C ARG A 400 -19.18 16.91 19.46
N ILE A 401 -17.87 16.77 19.26
CA ILE A 401 -17.18 17.27 18.07
C ILE A 401 -17.21 16.16 17.03
N ASP A 402 -17.95 16.38 15.95
CA ASP A 402 -18.02 15.46 14.83
C ASP A 402 -16.72 15.53 14.02
N PHE A 403 -15.84 14.55 14.25
CA PHE A 403 -14.58 14.44 13.54
C PHE A 403 -14.78 13.60 12.28
N ASP A 404 -15.39 14.22 11.28
CA ASP A 404 -15.74 13.60 10.01
C ASP A 404 -14.50 13.29 9.14
N PRO A 405 -14.63 12.42 8.12
CA PRO A 405 -13.51 12.03 7.28
C PRO A 405 -12.82 13.18 6.52
N VAL A 406 -13.56 14.25 6.15
CA VAL A 406 -12.97 15.40 5.45
C VAL A 406 -12.12 16.22 6.41
N THR A 407 -12.60 16.47 7.62
CA THR A 407 -11.83 17.19 8.66
C THR A 407 -10.58 16.42 9.06
N ARG A 408 -10.64 15.08 9.15
CA ARG A 408 -9.45 14.23 9.35
C ARG A 408 -8.40 14.46 8.27
N ILE A 409 -8.79 14.33 7.00
CA ILE A 409 -7.89 14.51 5.87
C ILE A 409 -7.29 15.93 5.88
N PHE A 410 -8.11 16.96 6.14
CA PHE A 410 -7.63 18.34 6.26
C PHE A 410 -6.56 18.51 7.36
N MET A 411 -6.80 17.97 8.56
CA MET A 411 -5.82 18.00 9.65
C MET A 411 -4.52 17.29 9.26
N GLY A 412 -4.63 16.16 8.56
CA GLY A 412 -3.46 15.46 8.04
C GLY A 412 -2.64 16.32 7.07
N PHE A 413 -3.29 16.91 6.06
CA PHE A 413 -2.62 17.83 5.13
C PHE A 413 -1.93 18.99 5.86
N MET A 414 -2.56 19.56 6.89
CA MET A 414 -1.95 20.59 7.72
C MET A 414 -0.66 20.12 8.41
N PHE A 415 -0.66 18.93 9.02
CA PHE A 415 0.55 18.37 9.64
C PHE A 415 1.66 18.09 8.63
N ALA A 416 1.32 17.60 7.43
CA ALA A 416 2.28 17.42 6.34
C ALA A 416 2.88 18.77 5.89
N SER A 417 2.06 19.81 5.75
CA SER A 417 2.53 21.16 5.40
C SER A 417 3.43 21.75 6.48
N ILE A 418 3.09 21.58 7.76
CA ILE A 418 3.94 22.02 8.88
C ILE A 418 5.27 21.27 8.88
N SER A 419 5.27 19.97 8.58
CA SER A 419 6.50 19.18 8.44
C SER A 419 7.41 19.73 7.33
N MET A 420 6.85 20.03 6.15
CA MET A 420 7.63 20.59 5.04
C MET A 420 8.14 22.00 5.35
N ALA A 421 7.33 22.83 6.03
CA ALA A 421 7.78 24.14 6.50
C ALA A 421 8.94 24.02 7.50
N TYR A 422 8.87 23.07 8.44
CA TYR A 422 9.95 22.79 9.38
C TYR A 422 11.22 22.32 8.65
N ALA A 423 11.10 21.38 7.71
CA ALA A 423 12.23 20.90 6.91
C ALA A 423 12.87 22.00 6.06
N CYS A 424 12.07 22.93 5.54
CA CYS A 424 12.53 24.13 4.82
C CYS A 424 13.35 25.06 5.73
N VAL A 425 12.82 25.40 6.90
CA VAL A 425 13.51 26.24 7.88
C VAL A 425 14.81 25.59 8.33
N LEU A 426 14.78 24.28 8.61
CA LEU A 426 15.98 23.52 8.95
C LEU A 426 17.03 23.57 7.82
N GLN A 427 16.61 23.38 6.56
CA GLN A 427 17.52 23.48 5.41
C GLN A 427 18.18 24.87 5.30
N HIS A 428 17.41 25.93 5.52
CA HIS A 428 17.94 27.30 5.50
C HIS A 428 19.02 27.51 6.56
N TYR A 429 18.86 26.96 7.76
CA TYR A 429 19.91 27.01 8.79
C TYR A 429 21.11 26.13 8.46
N ILE A 430 20.90 24.96 7.83
CA ILE A 430 21.99 24.10 7.35
C ILE A 430 22.88 24.86 6.36
N TYR A 431 22.30 25.55 5.37
CA TYR A 431 23.08 26.32 4.38
C TYR A 431 23.85 27.52 4.95
N LYS A 432 23.37 28.10 6.06
CA LYS A 432 24.05 29.23 6.71
C LYS A 432 25.11 28.82 7.70
N SER A 433 25.04 27.60 8.21
CA SER A 433 25.94 27.11 9.26
C SER A 433 27.17 26.44 8.63
N PRO A 434 28.30 26.32 9.38
CA PRO A 434 29.43 25.53 8.92
C PRO A 434 29.00 24.08 8.59
N PRO A 435 29.63 23.42 7.60
CA PRO A 435 29.33 22.03 7.28
C PRO A 435 29.38 21.12 8.51
N ASN A 436 28.46 20.16 8.59
CA ASN A 436 28.39 19.15 9.67
C ASN A 436 28.33 19.73 11.10
N SER A 437 27.72 20.91 11.28
CA SER A 437 27.57 21.53 12.61
C SER A 437 26.22 21.29 13.28
N ILE A 438 25.16 21.08 12.49
CA ILE A 438 23.80 20.88 13.02
C ILE A 438 23.56 19.40 13.27
N HIS A 439 23.17 19.05 14.49
CA HIS A 439 22.91 17.67 14.90
C HIS A 439 21.73 17.04 14.14
N VAL A 440 21.93 15.84 13.58
CA VAL A 440 20.96 15.20 12.68
C VAL A 440 19.59 14.96 13.30
N TRP A 441 19.54 14.65 14.61
CA TRP A 441 18.28 14.38 15.32
C TRP A 441 17.34 15.60 15.43
N ILE A 442 17.80 16.81 15.11
CA ILE A 442 16.93 17.98 14.96
C ILE A 442 15.91 17.79 13.82
N GLN A 443 16.15 16.84 12.91
CA GLN A 443 15.20 16.48 11.86
C GLN A 443 14.03 15.59 12.33
N ALA A 444 14.09 15.02 13.54
CA ALA A 444 13.07 14.11 14.07
C ALA A 444 11.63 14.67 14.02
N PRO A 445 11.36 15.96 14.31
CA PRO A 445 10.03 16.54 14.19
C PRO A 445 9.43 16.42 12.78
N SER A 446 10.23 16.49 11.71
CA SER A 446 9.73 16.31 10.33
C SER A 446 9.09 14.95 10.14
N TYR A 447 9.78 13.89 10.58
CA TYR A 447 9.30 12.50 10.47
C TYR A 447 8.07 12.26 11.37
N ILE A 448 8.09 12.75 12.61
CA ILE A 448 6.97 12.58 13.55
C ILE A 448 5.71 13.32 13.06
N LEU A 449 5.85 14.51 12.49
CA LEU A 449 4.73 15.26 11.92
C LEU A 449 4.15 14.57 10.67
N VAL A 450 5.01 13.98 9.82
CA VAL A 450 4.56 13.16 8.68
C VAL A 450 3.80 11.92 9.17
N ALA A 451 4.27 11.24 10.22
CA ALA A 451 3.59 10.10 10.81
C ALA A 451 2.20 10.46 11.37
N LEU A 452 2.11 11.57 12.09
CA LEU A 452 0.84 12.07 12.61
C LEU A 452 -0.13 12.41 11.47
N SER A 453 0.39 13.04 10.41
CA SER A 453 -0.37 13.29 9.19
C SER A 453 -0.86 11.99 8.54
N GLU A 454 0.03 11.01 8.38
CA GLU A 454 -0.28 9.71 7.79
C GLU A 454 -1.42 9.01 8.52
N ALA A 455 -1.40 9.02 9.86
CA ALA A 455 -2.46 8.43 10.67
C ALA A 455 -3.84 9.04 10.36
N PHE A 456 -3.91 10.33 10.04
CA PHE A 456 -5.17 10.96 9.63
C PHE A 456 -5.52 10.71 8.16
N VAL A 457 -4.57 10.86 7.24
CA VAL A 457 -4.85 10.82 5.79
C VAL A 457 -4.99 9.38 5.27
N ILE A 458 -4.04 8.50 5.54
CA ILE A 458 -3.99 7.17 4.92
C ILE A 458 -5.08 6.26 5.51
N ILE A 459 -5.27 6.28 6.84
CA ILE A 459 -6.30 5.46 7.50
C ILE A 459 -7.69 5.86 7.00
N THR A 460 -7.99 7.17 7.02
CA THR A 460 -9.27 7.70 6.55
C THR A 460 -9.45 7.50 5.04
N GLY A 461 -8.38 7.66 4.25
CA GLY A 461 -8.40 7.43 2.80
C GLY A 461 -8.74 5.99 2.44
N LEU A 462 -8.16 5.02 3.14
CA LEU A 462 -8.48 3.60 3.00
C LEU A 462 -9.92 3.31 3.46
N GLU A 463 -10.34 3.86 4.60
CA GLU A 463 -11.73 3.72 5.10
C GLU A 463 -12.74 4.20 4.05
N LEU A 464 -12.52 5.38 3.46
CA LEU A 464 -13.38 5.94 2.41
C LEU A 464 -13.33 5.11 1.13
N ALA A 465 -12.15 4.62 0.74
CA ALA A 465 -11.98 3.73 -0.40
C ALA A 465 -12.78 2.41 -0.22
N PHE A 466 -12.89 1.90 0.99
CA PHE A 466 -13.61 0.66 1.29
C PHE A 466 -15.12 0.85 1.48
N THR A 467 -15.53 1.90 2.20
CA THR A 467 -16.94 2.14 2.58
C THR A 467 -17.77 2.67 1.42
N GLN A 468 -17.19 3.52 0.58
CA GLN A 468 -17.87 4.10 -0.58
C GLN A 468 -17.82 3.20 -1.82
N ALA A 469 -17.02 2.14 -1.77
CA ALA A 469 -16.89 1.19 -2.87
C ALA A 469 -18.02 0.15 -2.87
N PRO A 470 -18.69 -0.05 -4.02
CA PRO A 470 -19.56 -1.20 -4.21
C PRO A 470 -18.84 -2.51 -3.91
N LYS A 471 -19.55 -3.50 -3.36
CA LYS A 471 -18.96 -4.80 -2.95
C LYS A 471 -18.11 -5.43 -4.06
N ASN A 472 -18.56 -5.31 -5.31
CA ASN A 472 -17.92 -5.89 -6.49
C ASN A 472 -16.72 -5.05 -7.01
N LEU A 473 -16.53 -3.81 -6.53
CA LEU A 473 -15.50 -2.86 -6.99
C LEU A 473 -14.51 -2.42 -5.91
N ARG A 474 -14.60 -2.96 -4.69
CA ARG A 474 -13.68 -2.62 -3.57
C ARG A 474 -12.21 -2.76 -3.93
N SER A 475 -11.84 -3.81 -4.67
CA SER A 475 -10.46 -4.02 -5.14
C SER A 475 -10.03 -2.97 -6.16
N VAL A 476 -10.93 -2.54 -7.05
CA VAL A 476 -10.67 -1.51 -8.06
C VAL A 476 -10.42 -0.16 -7.40
N ILE A 477 -11.28 0.23 -6.48
CA ILE A 477 -11.20 1.53 -5.80
C ILE A 477 -9.98 1.56 -4.87
N SER A 478 -9.64 0.45 -4.21
CA SER A 478 -8.41 0.33 -3.45
C SER A 478 -7.16 0.44 -4.35
N ALA A 479 -7.17 -0.17 -5.54
CA ALA A 479 -6.07 -0.03 -6.49
C ALA A 479 -5.92 1.40 -7.03
N LEU A 480 -7.04 2.10 -7.26
CA LEU A 480 -7.04 3.52 -7.63
C LEU A 480 -6.48 4.41 -6.52
N PHE A 481 -6.75 4.09 -5.26
CA PHE A 481 -6.13 4.77 -4.12
C PHE A 481 -4.60 4.61 -4.15
N TRP A 482 -4.07 3.40 -4.31
CA TRP A 482 -2.62 3.18 -4.42
C TRP A 482 -2.00 3.83 -5.65
N LEU A 483 -2.74 3.93 -6.76
CA LEU A 483 -2.31 4.63 -7.96
C LEU A 483 -2.03 6.11 -7.70
N THR A 484 -2.68 6.74 -6.72
CA THR A 484 -2.39 8.14 -6.36
C THR A 484 -0.95 8.35 -5.86
N ILE A 485 -0.36 7.34 -5.20
CA ILE A 485 1.05 7.34 -4.80
C ILE A 485 1.94 7.28 -6.05
N ALA A 486 1.58 6.45 -7.03
CA ALA A 486 2.31 6.38 -8.28
C ALA A 486 2.25 7.71 -9.03
N VAL A 487 1.09 8.36 -9.11
CA VAL A 487 0.94 9.69 -9.71
C VAL A 487 1.82 10.72 -8.99
N ALA A 488 1.83 10.74 -7.66
CA ALA A 488 2.71 11.62 -6.89
C ALA A 488 4.20 11.38 -7.18
N ALA A 489 4.61 10.11 -7.24
CA ALA A 489 5.99 9.75 -7.58
C ALA A 489 6.36 10.20 -9.01
N ALA A 490 5.45 10.08 -9.98
CA ALA A 490 5.64 10.59 -11.33
C ALA A 490 5.77 12.13 -11.37
N ILE A 491 4.98 12.85 -10.57
CA ILE A 491 5.13 14.30 -10.40
C ILE A 491 6.50 14.63 -9.77
N CYS A 492 6.92 13.91 -8.73
CA CYS A 492 8.25 14.10 -8.13
C CYS A 492 9.40 13.86 -9.13
N ILE A 493 9.26 12.92 -10.07
CA ILE A 493 10.24 12.71 -11.15
C ILE A 493 10.25 13.94 -12.09
N ALA A 494 9.08 14.45 -12.47
CA ALA A 494 8.97 15.64 -13.32
C ALA A 494 9.55 16.90 -12.64
N LEU A 495 9.43 16.99 -11.31
CA LEU A 495 10.03 18.04 -10.48
C LEU A 495 11.51 17.77 -10.14
N GLY A 496 12.16 16.78 -10.77
CA GLY A 496 13.54 16.39 -10.47
C GLY A 496 14.55 17.54 -10.59
N ALA A 497 14.33 18.48 -11.51
CA ALA A 497 15.21 19.65 -11.70
C ALA A 497 15.31 20.56 -10.46
N VAL A 498 14.26 20.62 -9.63
CA VAL A 498 14.22 21.40 -8.38
C VAL A 498 14.43 20.53 -7.13
N SER A 499 14.57 19.21 -7.28
CA SER A 499 14.68 18.23 -6.19
C SER A 499 16.13 17.87 -5.84
N GLN A 500 17.04 18.84 -5.98
CA GLN A 500 18.48 18.67 -5.77
C GLN A 500 19.05 19.88 -5.04
N ASP A 501 20.12 19.68 -4.27
CA ASP A 501 20.91 20.78 -3.71
C ASP A 501 21.40 21.74 -4.82
N PRO A 502 21.36 23.08 -4.64
CA PRO A 502 20.94 23.83 -3.44
C PRO A 502 19.43 24.14 -3.38
N TYR A 503 18.62 23.64 -4.32
CA TYR A 503 17.20 24.01 -4.47
C TYR A 503 16.25 23.38 -3.45
N LEU A 504 16.75 22.63 -2.46
CA LEU A 504 15.91 21.97 -1.46
C LEU A 504 15.04 22.94 -0.64
N VAL A 505 15.52 24.16 -0.37
CA VAL A 505 14.69 25.21 0.27
C VAL A 505 13.47 25.55 -0.59
N TRP A 506 13.66 25.66 -1.91
CA TRP A 506 12.55 25.88 -2.84
C TRP A 506 11.65 24.66 -2.96
N MET A 507 12.22 23.46 -2.92
CA MET A 507 11.43 22.24 -2.99
C MET A 507 10.51 22.08 -1.76
N TYR A 508 11.03 22.31 -0.56
CA TYR A 508 10.24 22.26 0.67
C TYR A 508 9.31 23.48 0.81
N GLY A 509 9.77 24.65 0.35
CA GLY A 509 9.03 25.91 0.42
C GLY A 509 7.93 26.07 -0.63
N ALA A 510 8.09 25.56 -1.86
CA ALA A 510 7.12 25.69 -2.95
C ALA A 510 5.83 24.86 -2.75
N GLY A 511 5.77 24.04 -1.68
CA GLY A 511 4.51 23.54 -1.12
C GLY A 511 3.66 24.62 -0.41
N GLY A 512 4.18 25.85 -0.28
CA GLY A 512 3.52 27.03 0.25
C GLY A 512 4.03 28.30 -0.43
N ASN A 513 3.28 28.75 -1.44
CA ASN A 513 3.38 30.03 -2.17
C ASN A 513 4.57 30.23 -3.12
N ASN A 514 4.20 30.70 -4.32
CA ASN A 514 4.98 31.33 -5.38
C ASN A 514 5.73 30.41 -6.36
N ILE A 515 4.91 29.95 -7.33
CA ILE A 515 5.30 29.65 -8.72
C ILE A 515 6.10 30.84 -9.28
N PHE A 516 7.36 30.59 -9.71
CA PHE A 516 8.29 31.42 -10.51
C PHE A 516 8.26 32.96 -10.31
N PRO A 517 9.37 33.57 -9.83
CA PRO A 517 10.28 34.18 -10.82
C PRO A 517 11.78 34.14 -10.47
N GLU A 518 12.57 34.04 -11.54
CA GLU A 518 13.92 34.60 -11.79
C GLU A 518 15.05 34.55 -10.74
N MET A 519 16.09 33.80 -11.12
CA MET A 519 17.54 34.11 -11.08
C MET A 519 18.09 35.11 -10.03
N ARG A 520 19.15 34.70 -9.31
CA ARG A 520 20.54 35.13 -9.53
C ARG A 520 21.53 34.45 -8.57
N LEU A 521 22.56 33.86 -9.19
CA LEU A 521 23.94 33.57 -8.77
C LEU A 521 24.21 32.98 -7.38
#